data_AF-A0A926HFQ2-F1
#
_entry.id   AF-A0A926HFQ2-F1
#
_cell.length_a   1.000
_cell.length_b   1.000
_cell.length_c   1.000
_cell.angle_alpha   90.00
_cell.angle_beta   90.00
_cell.angle_gamma   90.00
#
_symmetry.space_group_name_H-M   'P 1'
#
loop_
_entity.id
_entity.type
_entity.pdbx_description
1 polymer ?
#
loop_
_entity_poly.entity_id
_entity_poly.type
_entity_poly.pdbx_seq_one_letter_code
_entity_poly.pdbx_strand_id
1 'polypeptide(L)'
;MKDADMICDFCSAQSPAWRYPALTFLAYCTSNIGGESVGDWASCDACHHLIEAEDRKGLAQRSLHELILKHPETRSAATELYHELAELHKQFFLHRSGRAMPIDANTVCGA
;
A
#
# COMPACT_ATOMS: atom_id res chain seq x y z
N MET A 1 19.51 9.80 -7.55
CA MET A 1 18.75 10.16 -6.31
C MET A 1 18.18 8.87 -5.77
N LYS A 2 18.21 8.69 -4.45
CA LYS A 2 18.04 7.38 -3.78
C LYS A 2 16.67 6.76 -4.04
N ASP A 3 16.62 5.65 -4.77
CA ASP A 3 15.49 4.71 -4.77
C ASP A 3 15.31 3.99 -3.41
N ALA A 4 16.09 4.38 -2.39
CA ALA A 4 16.11 3.81 -1.05
C ALA A 4 14.95 4.28 -0.15
N ASP A 5 14.13 5.24 -0.58
CA ASP A 5 13.04 5.80 0.23
C ASP A 5 11.64 5.32 -0.20
N MET A 6 11.56 4.39 -1.17
CA MET A 6 10.27 3.82 -1.56
C MET A 6 9.75 2.90 -0.45
N ILE A 7 8.49 3.09 -0.08
CA ILE A 7 7.79 2.27 0.92
C ILE A 7 6.62 1.53 0.25
N CYS A 8 6.24 0.41 0.85
CA CYS A 8 5.04 -0.33 0.48
C CYS A 8 3.80 0.51 0.79
N ASP A 9 2.94 0.78 -0.20
CA ASP A 9 1.71 1.57 -0.01
C ASP A 9 0.68 0.88 0.91
N PHE A 10 0.84 -0.42 1.15
CA PHE A 10 -0.06 -1.19 1.99
C PHE A 10 0.32 -1.16 3.45
N CYS A 11 1.59 -1.46 3.77
CA CYS A 11 2.05 -1.59 5.17
C CYS A 11 3.18 -0.63 5.55
N SER A 12 3.58 0.24 4.61
CA SER A 12 4.67 1.20 4.75
C SER A 12 6.04 0.58 5.03
N ALA A 13 6.20 -0.74 4.88
CA ALA A 13 7.51 -1.40 4.99
C ALA A 13 8.47 -0.84 3.93
N GLN A 14 9.76 -0.77 4.27
CA GLN A 14 10.79 -0.31 3.33
C GLN A 14 10.99 -1.31 2.19
N SER A 15 11.50 -0.83 1.06
CA SER A 15 11.93 -1.64 -0.08
C SER A 15 10.81 -2.49 -0.68
N PRO A 16 9.76 -1.87 -1.27
CA PRO A 16 8.79 -2.60 -2.07
C PRO A 16 9.45 -3.26 -3.29
N ALA A 17 8.97 -4.44 -3.65
CA ALA A 17 9.52 -5.25 -4.74
C ALA A 17 8.58 -5.32 -5.96
N TRP A 18 7.33 -4.88 -5.80
CA TRP A 18 6.27 -5.01 -6.78
C TRP A 18 5.53 -3.71 -6.98
N ARG A 19 5.07 -3.49 -8.20
CA ARG A 19 4.25 -2.36 -8.62
C ARG A 19 2.94 -2.87 -9.22
N TYR A 20 1.83 -2.38 -8.71
CA TYR A 20 0.50 -2.67 -9.21
C TYR A 20 -0.03 -1.46 -9.99
N PRO A 21 -0.36 -1.62 -11.28
CA PRO A 21 -1.06 -0.57 -11.98
C PRO A 21 -2.47 -0.43 -11.41
N ALA A 22 -2.78 0.78 -10.96
CA ALA A 22 -4.09 1.16 -10.46
C ALA A 22 -4.52 2.47 -11.12
N LEU A 23 -5.82 2.60 -11.39
CA LEU A 23 -6.38 3.87 -11.82
C LEU A 23 -6.34 4.84 -10.65
N THR A 24 -5.96 6.09 -10.90
CA THR A 24 -6.03 7.17 -9.90
C THR A 24 -7.46 7.26 -9.37
N PHE A 25 -7.62 7.09 -8.06
CA PHE A 25 -8.90 7.25 -7.37
C PHE A 25 -8.74 8.18 -6.17
N LEU A 26 -9.80 8.94 -5.86
CA LEU A 26 -9.85 9.76 -4.66
C LEU A 26 -10.18 8.84 -3.48
N ALA A 27 -9.16 8.42 -2.72
CA ALA A 27 -9.36 7.83 -1.41
C ALA A 27 -9.97 8.93 -0.51
N TYR A 28 -11.21 8.73 -0.06
CA TYR A 28 -12.02 9.76 0.61
C TYR A 28 -11.23 10.54 1.69
N CYS A 29 -11.19 11.85 1.51
CA CYS A 29 -10.55 12.81 2.40
C CYS A 29 -11.21 12.81 3.79
N THR A 30 -10.51 12.33 4.82
CA THR A 30 -10.78 12.78 6.19
C THR A 30 -10.14 14.17 6.36
N SER A 31 -10.83 15.04 7.08
CA SER A 31 -10.58 16.48 7.08
C SER A 31 -9.12 16.83 7.40
N ASN A 32 -8.45 17.45 6.41
CA ASN A 32 -7.20 18.20 6.48
C ASN A 32 -5.89 17.55 5.98
N ILE A 33 -5.91 16.31 5.44
CA ILE A 33 -4.78 15.75 4.67
C ILE A 33 -5.33 14.92 3.50
N GLY A 34 -5.54 15.57 2.34
CA GLY A 34 -5.92 14.87 1.11
C GLY A 34 -4.67 14.33 0.43
N GLY A 35 -4.42 13.03 0.51
CA GLY A 35 -3.44 12.35 -0.34
C GLY A 35 -4.12 11.92 -1.64
N GLU A 36 -3.72 12.49 -2.77
CA GLU A 36 -4.03 11.87 -4.07
C GLU A 36 -3.23 10.57 -4.20
N SER A 37 -3.90 9.45 -4.43
CA SER A 37 -3.22 8.23 -4.89
C SER A 37 -3.04 8.34 -6.40
N VAL A 38 -1.93 8.95 -6.83
CA VAL A 38 -1.59 9.14 -8.25
C VAL A 38 -0.90 7.88 -8.78
N GLY A 39 -1.64 7.03 -9.52
CA GLY A 39 -1.07 5.95 -10.33
C GLY A 39 -0.78 4.64 -9.59
N ASP A 40 0.39 4.06 -9.86
CA ASP A 40 0.75 2.69 -9.46
C ASP A 40 1.01 2.54 -7.95
N TRP A 41 0.61 1.41 -7.37
CA TRP A 41 0.85 1.09 -5.95
C TRP A 41 2.03 0.14 -5.78
N ALA A 42 2.96 0.48 -4.92
CA ALA A 42 4.09 -0.34 -4.54
C ALA A 42 3.75 -1.32 -3.41
N SER A 43 4.22 -2.55 -3.51
CA SER A 43 4.05 -3.56 -2.47
C SER A 43 5.35 -4.31 -2.20
N CYS A 44 5.60 -4.62 -0.93
CA CYS A 44 6.63 -5.60 -0.55
C CYS A 44 6.14 -7.03 -0.82
N ASP A 45 7.05 -8.00 -0.84
CA ASP A 45 6.72 -9.42 -1.12
C ASP A 45 5.61 -9.96 -0.22
N ALA A 46 5.62 -9.62 1.06
CA ALA A 46 4.59 -10.07 2.00
C ALA A 46 3.19 -9.54 1.63
N CYS A 47 3.09 -8.27 1.25
CA CYS A 47 1.82 -7.70 0.79
C CYS A 47 1.45 -8.23 -0.60
N HIS A 48 2.42 -8.41 -1.50
CA HIS A 48 2.19 -9.02 -2.81
C HIS A 48 1.55 -10.41 -2.68
N HIS A 49 2.09 -11.29 -1.82
CA HIS A 49 1.52 -12.62 -1.60
C HIS A 49 0.08 -12.58 -1.08
N LEU A 50 -0.24 -11.65 -0.16
CA LEU A 50 -1.61 -11.50 0.35
C LEU A 50 -2.56 -10.97 -0.73
N ILE A 51 -2.08 -10.06 -1.58
CA ILE A 51 -2.88 -9.51 -2.69
C ILE A 51 -3.18 -10.58 -3.74
N GLU A 52 -2.18 -11.37 -4.14
CA GLU A 52 -2.36 -12.44 -5.14
C GLU A 52 -3.16 -13.64 -4.60
N ALA A 53 -3.16 -13.85 -3.28
CA ALA A 53 -4.04 -14.81 -2.61
C ALA A 53 -5.47 -14.30 -2.36
N GLU A 54 -5.77 -13.05 -2.75
CA GLU A 54 -7.00 -12.32 -2.43
C GLU A 54 -7.33 -12.26 -0.92
N ASP A 55 -6.32 -12.39 -0.05
CA ASP A 55 -6.48 -12.33 1.40
C ASP A 55 -6.56 -10.88 1.89
N ARG A 56 -7.72 -10.26 1.64
CA ARG A 56 -8.00 -8.86 2.01
C ARG A 56 -7.95 -8.63 3.52
N LYS A 57 -8.37 -9.62 4.31
CA LYS A 57 -8.37 -9.54 5.77
C LYS A 57 -6.94 -9.60 6.31
N GLY A 58 -6.15 -10.56 5.82
CA GLY A 58 -4.74 -10.68 6.17
C GLY A 58 -3.95 -9.44 5.77
N LEU A 59 -4.24 -8.85 4.61
CA LEU A 59 -3.61 -7.60 4.17
C LEU A 59 -3.89 -6.44 5.13
N ALA A 60 -5.16 -6.20 5.49
CA ALA A 60 -5.53 -5.14 6.44
C ALA A 60 -4.92 -5.38 7.84
N GLN A 61 -4.92 -6.63 8.31
CA GLN A 61 -4.34 -6.98 9.61
C GLN A 61 -2.83 -6.76 9.63
N ARG A 62 -2.13 -7.12 8.54
CA ARG A 62 -0.69 -6.88 8.40
C ARG A 62 -0.38 -5.40 8.42
N SER A 63 -1.10 -4.60 7.63
CA SER A 63 -0.92 -3.15 7.59
C SER A 63 -1.12 -2.51 8.95
N LEU A 64 -2.16 -2.92 9.68
CA LEU A 64 -2.41 -2.46 11.05
C LEU A 64 -1.26 -2.84 12.00
N HIS A 65 -0.75 -4.07 11.89
CA HIS A 65 0.34 -4.53 12.73
C HIS A 65 1.59 -3.67 12.53
N GLU A 66 1.99 -3.43 11.28
CA GLU A 66 3.15 -2.59 10.94
C GLU A 66 2.93 -1.12 11.35
N LEU A 67 1.70 -0.61 11.24
CA LEU A 67 1.34 0.73 11.71
C LEU A 67 1.52 0.86 13.24
N ILE A 68 0.99 -0.09 14.00
CA ILE A 68 1.13 -0.11 15.48
C ILE A 68 2.59 -0.30 15.91
N LEU A 69 3.37 -1.09 15.17
CA LEU A 69 4.81 -1.25 15.47
C LEU A 69 5.57 0.08 15.33
N LYS A 70 5.23 0.89 14.33
CA LYS A 70 5.85 2.21 14.10
C LYS A 70 5.28 3.30 14.99
N HIS A 71 4.00 3.20 15.33
CA HIS A 71 3.23 4.18 16.10
C HIS A 71 2.45 3.48 17.22
N PRO A 72 3.12 3.04 18.31
CA PRO A 72 2.45 2.32 19.40
C PRO A 72 1.26 3.05 20.02
N GLU A 73 1.25 4.39 19.95
CA GLU A 73 0.16 5.28 20.37
C GLU A 73 -1.16 5.02 19.64
N THR A 74 -1.10 4.50 18.41
CA THR A 74 -2.29 4.19 17.59
C THR A 74 -3.01 2.92 18.01
N ARG A 75 -2.41 2.11 18.91
CA ARG A 75 -3.00 0.85 19.39
C ARG A 75 -4.40 1.01 19.98
N SER A 76 -4.68 2.14 20.63
CA SER A 76 -6.01 2.41 21.20
C SER A 76 -7.12 2.52 20.14
N ALA A 77 -6.76 2.92 18.91
CA ALA A 77 -7.66 3.05 17.77
C ALA A 77 -7.57 1.86 16.79
N ALA A 78 -6.99 0.73 17.21
CA ALA A 78 -6.67 -0.38 16.31
C ALA A 78 -7.87 -0.91 15.51
N THR A 79 -9.06 -0.96 16.10
CA THR A 79 -10.29 -1.40 15.42
C THR A 79 -10.71 -0.43 14.33
N GLU A 80 -10.71 0.87 14.61
CA GLU A 80 -11.08 1.91 13.64
C GLU A 80 -10.08 1.93 12.49
N LEU A 81 -8.78 1.90 12.80
CA LEU A 81 -7.70 1.83 11.82
C LEU A 81 -7.77 0.57 10.94
N TYR A 82 -8.16 -0.58 11.50
CA TYR A 82 -8.39 -1.78 10.70
C TYR A 82 -9.46 -1.54 9.63
N HIS A 83 -10.57 -0.90 9.98
CA HIS A 83 -11.67 -0.63 9.06
C HIS A 83 -11.27 0.40 7.99
N GLU A 84 -10.54 1.45 8.37
CA GLU A 84 -10.00 2.43 7.43
C GLU A 84 -9.04 1.79 6.43
N LEU A 85 -8.08 0.99 6.91
CA LEU A 85 -7.14 0.25 6.06
C LEU A 85 -7.87 -0.74 5.14
N ALA A 86 -8.87 -1.45 5.66
CA ALA A 86 -9.65 -2.39 4.87
C ALA A 86 -10.44 -1.68 3.75
N GLU A 87 -11.01 -0.51 4.01
CA GLU A 87 -11.71 0.27 2.98
C GLU A 87 -10.73 0.85 1.95
N LEU A 88 -9.59 1.36 2.39
CA LEU A 88 -8.53 1.83 1.50
C LEU A 88 -8.05 0.71 0.55
N HIS A 89 -7.74 -0.47 1.10
CA HIS A 89 -7.34 -1.61 0.29
C HIS A 89 -8.45 -2.06 -0.65
N LYS A 90 -9.72 -2.02 -0.22
CA LYS A 90 -10.86 -2.31 -1.08
C LYS A 90 -10.90 -1.37 -2.28
N GLN A 91 -10.64 -0.07 -2.10
CA GLN A 91 -10.55 0.85 -3.23
C GLN A 91 -9.40 0.51 -4.18
N PHE A 92 -8.23 0.11 -3.66
CA PHE A 92 -7.14 -0.42 -4.50
C PHE A 92 -7.60 -1.60 -5.36
N PHE A 93 -8.23 -2.62 -4.76
CA PHE A 93 -8.70 -3.80 -5.52
C PHE A 93 -9.73 -3.44 -6.60
N LEU A 94 -10.58 -2.44 -6.37
CA LEU A 94 -11.56 -1.98 -7.36
C LEU A 94 -10.91 -1.26 -8.54
N HIS A 95 -9.80 -0.56 -8.31
CA HIS A 95 -9.12 0.25 -9.32
C HIS A 95 -7.87 -0.41 -9.92
N ARG A 96 -7.47 -1.59 -9.42
CA ARG A 96 -6.40 -2.40 -10.00
C ARG A 96 -6.70 -2.72 -11.46
N SER A 97 -5.89 -2.17 -12.36
CA SER A 97 -6.12 -2.24 -13.81
C SER A 97 -5.27 -3.31 -14.51
N GLY A 98 -4.36 -3.96 -13.79
CA GLY A 98 -3.47 -4.96 -14.35
C GLY A 98 -2.77 -5.85 -13.33
N ARG A 99 -1.83 -6.65 -13.84
CA ARG A 99 -1.00 -7.56 -13.02
C ARG A 99 0.14 -6.82 -12.34
N ALA A 100 0.63 -7.38 -11.23
CA ALA A 100 1.84 -6.91 -10.58
C ALA A 100 3.02 -6.98 -11.55
N MET A 101 3.87 -5.97 -11.54
CA MET A 101 5.15 -5.93 -12.24
C MET A 101 6.26 -5.80 -11.20
N PRO A 102 7.36 -6.57 -11.29
CA PRO A 102 8.52 -6.35 -10.44
C PRO A 102 9.01 -4.90 -10.58
N ILE A 103 9.39 -4.28 -9.46
CA ILE A 103 10.14 -3.02 -9.48
C ILE A 103 11.58 -3.41 -9.76
N ASP A 104 11.99 -3.34 -11.01
CA ASP A 104 13.40 -3.49 -11.35
C ASP A 104 14.18 -2.37 -10.67
N ALA A 105 15.09 -2.72 -9.77
CA ALA A 105 16.02 -1.80 -9.11
C ALA A 105 16.99 -1.08 -10.09
N ASN A 106 16.77 -1.21 -11.40
CA ASN A 106 17.68 -0.78 -12.45
C ASN A 106 17.00 -0.29 -13.75
N THR A 107 15.74 0.18 -13.71
CA THR A 107 15.16 0.86 -14.90
C THR A 107 15.71 2.29 -15.01
N VAL A 108 16.98 2.40 -15.35
CA VAL A 108 17.57 3.60 -15.96
C VAL A 108 17.32 3.48 -17.45
N CYS A 109 16.24 4.07 -17.96
CA CYS A 109 16.20 4.36 -19.39
C CYS A 109 17.07 5.59 -19.63
N GLY A 110 18.32 5.33 -20.03
CA GLY A 110 19.16 6.32 -20.69
C GLY A 110 18.71 6.53 -22.13
N ALA A 111 18.59 7.80 -22.52
CA ALA A 111 18.89 8.34 -23.84
C ALA A 111 19.00 9.86 -23.72
#